data_AF-A0A3B9BLJ7-F1
#
_entry.id   AF-A0A3B9BLJ7-F1
#
_cell.length_a   1.000
_cell.length_b   1.000
_cell.length_c   1.000
_cell.angle_alpha   90.00
_cell.angle_beta   90.00
_cell.angle_gamma   90.00
#
_symmetry.space_group_name_H-M   'P 1'
#
loop_
_entity.id
_entity.type
_entity.pdbx_description
1 polymer ?
#
loop_
_entity_poly.entity_id
_entity_poly.type
_entity_poly.pdbx_seq_one_letter_code
_entity_poly.pdbx_strand_id
1 'polypeptide(L)' 'ESCGQCTPCRVGTEKLLALTAAPEWDAGLMREIAAAMADASICGLGQAAANPLSCLMRFFPEAAPTGEGA' A
#
# COMPACT_ATOMS: atom_id res chain seq x y z
N GLU A 1 -10.71 6.80 8.19
CA GLU A 1 -11.18 7.60 7.03
C GLU A 1 -11.86 6.81 5.92
N SER A 2 -11.58 5.51 5.72
CA SER A 2 -12.31 4.72 4.72
C SER A 2 -13.83 4.72 4.99
N CYS A 3 -14.65 4.92 3.95
CA CYS A 3 -16.12 4.83 4.03
C CYS A 3 -16.65 3.37 4.00
N GLY A 4 -15.76 2.40 3.77
CA GLY A 4 -16.08 0.97 3.84
C GLY A 4 -16.80 0.34 2.64
N GLN A 5 -17.09 1.10 1.58
CA GLN A 5 -17.90 0.64 0.44
C GLN A 5 -17.17 -0.30 -0.53
N CYS A 6 -15.87 -0.10 -0.77
CA CYS A 6 -15.08 -0.97 -1.64
C CYS A 6 -14.05 -1.76 -0.84
N THR A 7 -13.99 -3.07 -1.09
CA THR A 7 -13.02 -4.00 -0.51
C THR A 7 -11.56 -3.55 -0.70
N PRO A 8 -11.09 -3.14 -1.89
CA PRO A 8 -9.71 -2.72 -2.08
C PRO A 8 -9.31 -1.58 -1.13
N CYS A 9 -10.15 -0.54 -0.95
CA CYS A 9 -9.86 0.53 0.00
C CYS A 9 -9.96 0.05 1.45
N ARG A 10 -11.08 -0.56 1.86
CA ARG A 10 -11.31 -0.95 3.26
C ARG A 10 -10.28 -1.95 3.79
N VAL A 11 -10.03 -3.01 3.03
CA VAL A 11 -9.14 -4.10 3.45
C VAL A 11 -7.69 -3.80 3.05
N GLY A 12 -7.46 -3.15 1.90
CA GLY A 12 -6.12 -2.83 1.43
C GLY A 12 -5.37 -1.91 2.38
N THR A 13 -6.02 -0.86 2.92
CA THR A 13 -5.36 0.03 3.89
C THR A 13 -4.96 -0.70 5.18
N GLU A 14 -5.80 -1.61 5.68
CA GLU A 14 -5.49 -2.40 6.87
C GLU A 14 -4.34 -3.37 6.62
N LYS A 15 -4.32 -4.02 5.45
CA LYS A 15 -3.23 -4.92 5.03
C LYS A 15 -1.90 -4.18 4.87
N LEU A 16 -1.91 -3.03 4.19
CA LEU A 16 -0.71 -2.22 4.03
C LEU A 16 -0.16 -1.77 5.39
N LEU A 17 -1.02 -1.34 6.32
CA LEU A 17 -0.61 -0.98 7.67
C LEU A 17 0.06 -2.15 8.39
N ALA A 18 -0.54 -3.35 8.33
CA ALA A 18 0.03 -4.54 8.95
C ALA A 18 1.39 -4.91 8.35
N LEU A 19 1.54 -4.81 7.02
CA LEU A 19 2.81 -5.07 6.34
C LEU A 19 3.88 -4.03 6.70
N THR A 20 3.52 -2.74 6.84
CA THR A 20 4.48 -1.70 7.25
C THR A 20 4.93 -1.81 8.70
N ALA A 21 4.18 -2.52 9.55
CA ALA A 21 4.54 -2.78 10.94
C ALA A 21 5.47 -4.01 11.10
N ALA A 22 5.69 -4.78 10.04
CA ALA A 22 6.60 -5.91 10.07
C ALA A 22 8.08 -5.45 10.07
N PRO A 23 8.99 -6.22 10.68
CA PRO A 23 10.44 -5.90 10.67
C PRO A 23 11.04 -5.87 9.27
N GLU A 24 10.48 -6.65 8.35
CA GLU A 24 10.87 -6.72 6.95
C GLU A 24 9.62 -6.56 6.09
N TRP A 25 9.70 -5.69 5.08
CA TRP A 25 8.59 -5.38 4.20
C TRP A 25 8.54 -6.32 3.00
N ASP A 26 7.35 -6.90 2.75
CA ASP A 26 7.05 -7.58 1.49
C ASP A 26 6.67 -6.54 0.42
N ALA A 27 7.68 -5.95 -0.22
CA ALA A 27 7.49 -4.91 -1.24
C ALA A 27 6.70 -5.42 -2.46
N GLY A 28 6.79 -6.72 -2.80
CA GLY A 28 6.02 -7.33 -3.88
C GLY A 28 4.53 -7.27 -3.58
N LEU A 29 4.12 -7.83 -2.43
CA LEU A 29 2.74 -7.84 -1.99
C LEU A 29 2.20 -6.42 -1.76
N MET A 30 3.00 -5.52 -1.18
CA MET A 30 2.62 -4.13 -1.00
C MET A 30 2.30 -3.44 -2.34
N ARG A 31 3.12 -3.68 -3.38
CA ARG A 31 2.89 -3.13 -4.73
C ARG A 31 1.63 -3.71 -5.37
N GLU A 32 1.36 -5.00 -5.20
CA GLU A 32 0.12 -5.63 -5.69
C GLU A 32 -1.13 -5.03 -5.02
N ILE A 33 -1.10 -4.85 -3.69
CA ILE A 33 -2.20 -4.24 -2.95
C ILE A 33 -2.40 -2.78 -3.39
N ALA A 34 -1.31 -2.01 -3.53
CA ALA A 34 -1.37 -0.63 -3.97
C ALA A 34 -1.97 -0.50 -5.38
N ALA A 35 -1.60 -1.39 -6.31
CA ALA A 35 -2.18 -1.44 -7.66
C ALA A 35 -3.68 -1.77 -7.61
N ALA A 36 -4.09 -2.79 -6.84
CA ALA A 36 -5.49 -3.14 -6.67
C ALA A 36 -6.32 -1.98 -6.05
N MET A 37 -5.73 -1.23 -5.12
CA MET A 37 -6.34 -0.02 -4.56
C MET A 37 -6.53 1.07 -5.62
N ALA A 38 -5.52 1.33 -6.44
CA ALA A 38 -5.55 2.31 -7.52
C ALA A 38 -6.59 1.96 -8.60
N ASP A 39 -6.65 0.70 -9.02
CA ASP A 39 -7.46 0.27 -10.17
C ASP A 39 -8.92 -0.04 -9.82
N ALA A 40 -9.18 -0.57 -8.61
CA ALA A 40 -10.49 -1.12 -8.26
C ALA A 40 -11.25 -0.36 -7.17
N SER A 41 -10.69 0.73 -6.62
CA SER A 41 -11.42 1.58 -5.69
C SER A 41 -12.44 2.46 -6.40
N ILE A 42 -13.63 2.59 -5.81
CA ILE A 42 -14.79 3.32 -6.39
C ILE A 42 -14.56 4.84 -6.43
N CYS A 43 -13.77 5.40 -5.51
CA CYS A 43 -13.56 6.83 -5.40
C CYS A 43 -12.09 7.21 -5.28
N GLY A 44 -11.78 8.49 -5.51
CA GLY A 44 -10.42 9.01 -5.51
C GLY A 44 -9.66 8.82 -4.19
N LEU A 45 -10.35 8.75 -3.04
CA LEU A 45 -9.70 8.43 -1.78
C LEU A 45 -9.07 7.03 -1.81
N GLY A 46 -9.84 6.00 -2.19
CA GLY A 46 -9.32 4.64 -2.23
C GLY A 46 -8.23 4.46 -3.28
N GLN A 47 -8.37 5.15 -4.42
CA GLN A 47 -7.38 5.12 -5.50
C GLN A 47 -6.04 5.74 -5.07
N ALA A 48 -6.08 6.81 -4.27
CA ALA A 48 -4.89 7.53 -3.83
C ALA A 48 -4.34 7.07 -2.46
N ALA A 49 -5.07 6.24 -1.71
CA ALA A 49 -4.74 5.91 -0.33
C ALA A 49 -3.37 5.21 -0.17
N ALA A 50 -2.93 4.46 -1.18
CA ALA A 50 -1.61 3.81 -1.18
C ALA A 50 -0.46 4.72 -1.67
N ASN A 51 -0.75 5.93 -2.16
CA ASN A 51 0.25 6.83 -2.73
C ASN A 51 1.42 7.15 -1.78
N PRO A 52 1.20 7.42 -0.47
CA PRO A 52 2.30 7.69 0.45
C PRO A 52 3.31 6.54 0.50
N LEU A 53 2.83 5.29 0.55
CA LEU A 53 3.67 4.09 0.54
C LEU A 53 4.41 3.93 -0.80
N SER A 54 3.71 4.07 -1.92
CA SER A 54 4.30 4.00 -3.26
C SER A 54 5.38 5.08 -3.47
N CYS A 55 5.14 6.30 -3.00
CA CYS A 55 6.12 7.39 -3.03
C CYS A 55 7.34 7.07 -2.15
N LEU A 56 7.12 6.54 -0.94
CA LEU A 56 8.22 6.15 -0.06
C LEU A 56 9.09 5.07 -0.73
N MET A 57 8.51 4.00 -1.25
CA MET A 57 9.27 2.95 -1.94
C MET A 57 9.99 3.44 -3.20
N ARG A 58 9.43 4.42 -3.91
CA ARG A 58 10.01 4.97 -5.15
C ARG A 58 11.12 5.98 -4.90
N PHE A 59 10.93 6.88 -3.94
CA PHE A 59 11.79 8.06 -3.75
C PHE A 59 12.71 7.93 -2.54
N PHE A 60 12.42 7.01 -1.61
CA PHE A 60 13.20 6.75 -0.40
C PHE A 60 13.35 5.24 -0.14
N PRO A 61 13.87 4.46 -1.11
CA PRO A 61 14.01 3.01 -0.96
C PRO A 61 14.85 2.61 0.27
N GLU A 62 15.81 3.44 0.69
CA GLU A 62 16.64 3.23 1.88
C GLU A 62 15.86 3.32 3.21
N ALA A 63 14.68 3.96 3.20
CA ALA A 63 13.82 4.07 4.37
C ALA A 63 12.92 2.83 4.55
N ALA A 64 12.78 2.01 3.51
CA ALA A 64 12.01 0.77 3.56
C ALA A 64 12.90 -0.39 4.02
N PRO A 65 12.57 -1.10 5.11
CA PRO A 65 13.32 -2.28 5.54
C PRO A 65 12.95 -3.48 4.66
N THR A 66 13.31 -3.44 3.39
CA THR A 66 13.14 -4.55 2.44
C THR A 66 14.44 -5.35 2.39
N GLY A 67 14.40 -6.66 2.61
CA GLY A 67 15.52 -7.54 2.27
C GLY A 67 15.88 -7.36 0.80
N GLU A 68 17.19 -7.29 0.53
CA GLU A 68 17.79 -6.91 -0.76
C GLU A 68 17.03 -7.36 -2.02
N GLY A 69 16.77 -6.40 -2.93
CA GLY A 69 16.42 -6.68 -4.33
C GLY A 69 14.96 -6.45 -4.73
N ALA A 70 14.41 -5.26 -4.43
CA ALA A 70 13.08 -4.84 -4.89
C ALA A 70 13.05 -4.35 -6.34
#